data_AF-A0A1V1UXS4-F1
#
_entry.id   AF-A0A1V1UXS4-F1
#
_cell.length_a   1.000
_cell.length_b   1.000
_cell.length_c   1.000
_cell.angle_alpha   90.00
_cell.angle_beta   90.00
_cell.angle_gamma   90.00
#
_symmetry.space_group_name_H-M   'P 1'
#
loop_
_entity.id
_entity.type
_entity.pdbx_description
1 polymer ?
#
loop_
_entity_poly.entity_id
_entity_poly.type
_entity_poly.pdbx_seq_one_letter_code
_entity_poly.pdbx_strand_id
1 'polypeptide(L)'
;MACARARLLAGGPDSVTLKAVADDLGMTHANLIHHFGSAEGLQSALMGSMVADLSDALDTAIARLRTDDGAPLELINAVFDAFAEGGAGKLAAWIVLKGDLTHLEPVRAAVNGLVHAIQDKLGDPLNPSQKKLSSAVLFIALAAFGEALIGPPLRDMLDQDEDASREVTAGLLPYFLLKPDAQIRNKA
;
A
#
# COMPACT_ATOMS: atom_id res chain seq x y z
N MET A 1 14.95 6.09 -12.16
CA MET A 1 13.88 6.09 -11.12
C MET A 1 14.39 5.73 -9.73
N ALA A 2 15.22 4.70 -9.56
CA ALA A 2 15.73 4.28 -8.24
C ALA A 2 16.35 5.42 -7.38
N CYS A 3 17.22 6.27 -7.93
CA CYS A 3 17.81 7.39 -7.18
C CYS A 3 16.76 8.44 -6.74
N ALA A 4 15.85 8.80 -7.65
CA ALA A 4 14.74 9.72 -7.34
C ALA A 4 13.83 9.15 -6.24
N ARG A 5 13.56 7.84 -6.28
CA ARG A 5 12.81 7.10 -5.25
C ARG A 5 13.56 7.12 -3.91
N ALA A 6 14.85 6.83 -3.90
CA ALA A 6 15.65 6.84 -2.67
C ALA A 6 15.65 8.23 -2.00
N ARG A 7 15.80 9.30 -2.79
CA ARG A 7 15.69 10.68 -2.29
C ARG A 7 14.31 10.96 -1.71
N LEU A 8 13.24 10.62 -2.43
CA LEU A 8 11.88 10.79 -1.94
C LEU A 8 11.67 10.10 -0.58
N LEU A 9 12.15 8.86 -0.44
CA LEU A 9 11.98 8.06 0.78
C LEU A 9 12.82 8.54 1.97
N ALA A 10 13.89 9.29 1.71
CA ALA A 10 14.82 9.81 2.73
C ALA A 10 14.54 11.27 3.12
N GLY A 11 14.16 12.12 2.16
CA GLY A 11 14.05 13.58 2.35
C GLY A 11 12.76 14.20 1.82
N GLY A 12 11.79 13.39 1.40
CA GLY A 12 10.51 13.88 0.87
C GLY A 12 10.62 14.50 -0.53
N PRO A 13 9.52 15.06 -1.06
CA PRO A 13 9.43 15.52 -2.45
C PRO A 13 10.42 16.63 -2.81
N ASP A 14 10.69 17.54 -1.87
CA ASP A 14 11.54 18.69 -2.12
C ASP A 14 13.00 18.28 -2.33
N SER A 15 13.36 17.07 -1.87
CA SER A 15 14.67 16.47 -2.15
C SER A 15 14.80 15.93 -3.58
N VAL A 16 13.68 15.69 -4.28
CA VAL A 16 13.65 15.16 -5.65
C VAL A 16 13.74 16.32 -6.64
N THR A 17 14.95 16.78 -6.88
CA THR A 17 15.25 17.80 -7.90
C THR A 17 16.03 17.20 -9.06
N LEU A 18 15.90 17.77 -10.26
CA LEU A 18 16.67 17.35 -11.44
C LEU A 18 18.18 17.40 -11.20
N LYS A 19 18.66 18.38 -10.43
CA LYS A 19 20.08 18.49 -10.06
C LYS A 19 20.48 17.37 -9.12
N ALA A 20 19.73 17.18 -8.03
CA ALA A 20 20.04 16.18 -7.01
C ALA A 20 20.05 14.76 -7.60
N VAL A 21 19.14 14.46 -8.53
CA VAL A 21 19.09 13.17 -9.22
C VAL A 21 20.17 13.05 -10.30
N ALA A 22 20.57 14.15 -10.97
CA ALA A 22 21.72 14.16 -11.88
C ALA A 22 23.01 13.82 -11.16
N ASP A 23 23.21 14.44 -9.99
CA ASP A 23 24.39 14.25 -9.15
C ASP A 23 24.49 12.78 -8.68
N ASP A 24 23.37 12.15 -8.30
CA ASP A 24 23.35 10.72 -7.90
C ASP A 24 23.68 9.76 -9.05
N LEU A 25 23.27 10.11 -10.26
CA LEU A 25 23.46 9.26 -11.45
C LEU A 25 24.80 9.51 -12.14
N GLY A 26 25.59 10.50 -11.69
CA GLY A 26 26.79 10.95 -12.41
C GLY A 26 26.49 11.50 -13.80
N MET A 27 25.25 11.96 -14.04
CA MET A 27 24.79 12.48 -15.33
C MET A 27 24.75 14.00 -15.33
N THR A 28 24.75 14.60 -16.52
CA THR A 28 24.58 16.06 -16.63
C THR A 28 23.11 16.46 -16.42
N HIS A 29 22.91 17.63 -15.83
CA HIS A 29 21.57 18.21 -15.63
C HIS A 29 20.78 18.35 -16.96
N ALA A 30 21.49 18.57 -18.07
CA ALA A 30 20.89 18.65 -19.41
C ALA A 30 20.20 17.35 -19.84
N ASN A 31 20.79 16.18 -19.55
CA ASN A 31 20.17 14.89 -19.91
C ASN A 31 18.84 14.68 -19.19
N LEU A 32 18.77 15.03 -17.90
CA LEU A 32 17.53 14.91 -17.11
C LEU A 32 16.47 15.93 -17.54
N ILE A 33 16.85 17.15 -17.91
CA ILE A 33 15.92 18.13 -18.50
C ILE A 33 15.32 17.59 -19.81
N HIS A 34 16.13 16.98 -20.68
CA HIS A 34 15.62 16.39 -21.92
C HIS A 34 14.61 15.25 -21.69
N HIS A 35 14.78 14.45 -20.63
CA HIS A 35 13.89 13.33 -20.33
C HIS A 35 12.63 13.73 -19.56
N PHE A 36 12.71 14.67 -18.62
CA PHE A 36 11.62 14.98 -17.70
C PHE A 36 11.07 16.40 -17.82
N GLY A 37 11.78 17.30 -18.51
CA GLY A 37 11.41 18.71 -18.70
C GLY A 37 11.58 19.58 -17.45
N SER A 38 11.11 19.12 -16.30
CA SER A 38 11.13 19.87 -15.03
C SER A 38 11.23 18.93 -13.81
N ALA A 39 11.47 19.51 -12.63
CA ALA A 39 11.40 18.77 -11.37
C ALA A 39 9.99 18.20 -11.12
N GLU A 40 8.94 18.94 -11.49
CA GLU A 40 7.56 18.48 -11.41
C GLU A 40 7.30 17.31 -12.36
N GLY A 41 7.84 17.35 -13.58
CA GLY A 41 7.76 16.23 -14.52
C GLY A 41 8.48 14.99 -14.01
N LEU A 42 9.65 15.16 -13.38
CA LEU A 42 10.35 14.07 -12.70
C LEU A 42 9.54 13.49 -11.54
N GLN A 43 8.94 14.34 -10.71
CA GLN A 43 8.09 13.92 -9.60
C GLN A 43 6.83 13.19 -10.08
N SER A 44 6.19 13.66 -11.15
CA SER A 44 5.04 13.01 -11.77
C SER A 44 5.40 11.64 -12.35
N ALA A 45 6.53 11.55 -13.07
CA ALA A 45 7.02 10.28 -13.59
C ALA A 45 7.42 9.29 -12.48
N LEU A 46 8.02 9.79 -11.40
CA LEU A 46 8.32 9.00 -10.20
C LEU A 46 7.02 8.50 -9.55
N MET A 47 6.01 9.36 -9.42
CA MET A 47 4.70 9.00 -8.88
C MET A 47 4.05 7.88 -9.71
N GLY A 48 4.05 8.02 -11.04
CA GLY A 48 3.54 6.97 -11.93
C GLY A 48 4.27 5.64 -11.75
N SER A 49 5.60 5.65 -11.66
CA SER A 49 6.40 4.45 -11.39
C SER A 49 6.05 3.81 -10.05
N MET A 50 5.91 4.60 -8.99
CA MET A 50 5.63 4.07 -7.65
C MET A 50 4.19 3.54 -7.52
N VAL A 51 3.23 4.15 -8.21
CA VAL A 51 1.86 3.63 -8.32
C VAL A 51 1.85 2.30 -9.06
N ALA A 52 2.61 2.17 -10.14
CA ALA A 52 2.75 0.91 -10.87
C ALA A 52 3.36 -0.19 -9.98
N ASP A 53 4.44 0.10 -9.23
CA ASP A 53 5.05 -0.85 -8.29
C ASP A 53 4.03 -1.36 -7.24
N LEU A 54 3.17 -0.47 -6.74
CA LEU A 54 2.11 -0.83 -5.79
C LEU A 54 1.04 -1.72 -6.44
N SER A 55 0.59 -1.38 -7.65
CA SER A 55 -0.35 -2.22 -8.41
C SER A 55 0.23 -3.62 -8.66
N ASP A 56 1.51 -3.72 -9.06
CA ASP A 56 2.20 -5.00 -9.30
C ASP A 56 2.33 -5.84 -8.01
N ALA A 57 2.59 -5.20 -6.88
CA ALA A 57 2.64 -5.87 -5.58
C ALA A 57 1.27 -6.43 -5.16
N LEU A 58 0.19 -5.68 -5.39
CA LEU A 58 -1.18 -6.13 -5.15
C LEU A 58 -1.56 -7.28 -6.10
N ASP A 59 -1.20 -7.20 -7.38
CA ASP A 59 -1.46 -8.28 -8.36
C ASP A 59 -0.70 -9.57 -7.99
N THR A 60 0.52 -9.44 -7.49
CA THR A 60 1.29 -10.57 -6.95
C THR A 60 0.59 -11.21 -5.74
N ALA A 61 0.05 -10.40 -4.83
CA ALA A 61 -0.73 -10.90 -3.70
C ALA A 61 -2.01 -11.61 -4.14
N ILE A 62 -2.71 -11.07 -5.15
CA ILE A 62 -3.90 -11.70 -5.77
C ILE A 62 -3.55 -13.06 -6.37
N ALA A 63 -2.44 -13.16 -7.09
CA ALA A 63 -2.01 -14.40 -7.74
C ALA A 63 -1.72 -15.49 -6.70
N ARG A 64 -0.99 -15.16 -5.63
CA ARG A 64 -0.70 -16.09 -4.52
C ARG A 64 -1.97 -16.53 -3.80
N LEU A 65 -2.89 -15.60 -3.59
CA LEU A 65 -4.17 -15.92 -2.98
C LEU A 65 -4.89 -17.00 -3.75
N ARG A 66 -4.85 -17.04 -5.09
CA ARG A 66 -5.54 -18.07 -5.88
C ARG A 66 -4.96 -19.48 -5.78
N THR A 67 -3.72 -19.65 -5.28
CA THR A 67 -3.00 -20.93 -5.35
C THR A 67 -2.87 -21.70 -4.04
N ASP A 68 -3.08 -21.10 -2.85
CA ASP A 68 -2.79 -21.76 -1.56
C ASP A 68 -3.91 -21.74 -0.49
N ASP A 69 -4.18 -22.86 0.18
CA ASP A 69 -5.19 -22.99 1.25
C ASP A 69 -4.78 -22.27 2.56
N GLY A 70 -3.50 -21.87 2.72
CA GLY A 70 -3.00 -20.97 3.80
C GLY A 70 -3.33 -19.47 3.63
N ALA A 71 -4.16 -19.15 2.62
CA ALA A 71 -4.49 -17.84 2.05
C ALA A 71 -4.54 -16.59 2.96
N PRO A 72 -5.14 -16.60 4.17
CA PRO A 72 -5.39 -15.35 4.90
C PRO A 72 -4.14 -14.70 5.49
N LEU A 73 -3.24 -15.49 6.10
CA LEU A 73 -2.02 -14.98 6.74
C LEU A 73 -0.98 -14.54 5.70
N GLU A 74 -0.87 -15.30 4.61
CA GLU A 74 0.02 -14.93 3.50
C GLU A 74 -0.42 -13.65 2.81
N LEU A 75 -1.73 -13.42 2.67
CA LEU A 75 -2.25 -12.17 2.16
C LEU A 75 -1.90 -10.99 3.07
N ILE A 76 -2.04 -11.14 4.38
CA ILE A 76 -1.67 -10.09 5.35
C ILE A 76 -0.18 -9.78 5.21
N ASN A 77 0.67 -10.81 5.20
CA ASN A 77 2.11 -10.61 5.08
C ASN A 77 2.47 -9.92 3.77
N ALA A 78 1.91 -10.35 2.65
CA ALA A 78 2.15 -9.73 1.35
C ALA A 78 1.74 -8.24 1.33
N VAL A 79 0.60 -7.88 1.95
CA VAL A 79 0.17 -6.47 2.03
C VAL A 79 1.10 -5.67 2.95
N PHE A 80 1.52 -6.21 4.09
CA PHE A 80 2.48 -5.54 4.96
C PHE A 80 3.83 -5.32 4.27
N ASP A 81 4.35 -6.32 3.57
CA ASP A 81 5.62 -6.24 2.82
C ASP A 81 5.53 -5.19 1.69
N ALA A 82 4.41 -5.16 0.97
CA ALA A 82 4.18 -4.19 -0.10
C ALA A 82 4.17 -2.74 0.44
N PHE A 83 3.54 -2.50 1.59
CA PHE A 83 3.48 -1.18 2.21
C PHE A 83 4.80 -0.77 2.86
N ALA A 84 5.48 -1.69 3.53
CA ALA A 84 6.75 -1.44 4.21
C ALA A 84 7.93 -1.43 3.23
N GLU A 85 8.42 -2.60 2.82
CA GLU A 85 9.62 -2.76 1.98
C GLU A 85 9.39 -2.25 0.55
N GLY A 86 8.18 -2.45 0.01
CA GLY A 86 7.80 -1.96 -1.32
C GLY A 86 7.71 -0.42 -1.40
N GLY A 87 7.70 0.27 -0.25
CA GLY A 87 7.65 1.73 -0.18
C GLY A 87 6.29 2.33 -0.49
N ALA A 88 5.25 1.50 -0.61
CA ALA A 88 3.90 1.96 -0.95
C ALA A 88 3.25 2.79 0.18
N GLY A 89 3.59 2.53 1.45
CA GLY A 89 3.11 3.35 2.56
C GLY A 89 3.59 4.80 2.48
N LYS A 90 4.90 4.98 2.25
CA LYS A 90 5.50 6.31 2.06
C LYS A 90 4.96 7.02 0.80
N LEU A 91 4.72 6.27 -0.29
CA LEU A 91 4.06 6.80 -1.49
C LEU A 91 2.67 7.34 -1.19
N ALA A 92 1.82 6.51 -0.56
CA ALA A 92 0.44 6.88 -0.29
C ALA A 92 0.35 8.10 0.64
N ALA A 93 1.21 8.18 1.67
CA ALA A 93 1.30 9.36 2.53
C ALA A 93 1.63 10.62 1.73
N TRP A 94 2.56 10.50 0.79
CA TRP A 94 2.97 11.62 -0.03
C TRP A 94 1.90 12.08 -1.03
N ILE A 95 1.22 11.16 -1.71
CA ILE A 95 0.10 11.46 -2.61
C ILE A 95 -1.01 12.19 -1.85
N VAL A 96 -1.34 11.73 -0.64
CA VAL A 96 -2.32 12.37 0.23
C VAL A 96 -1.89 13.78 0.63
N LEU A 97 -0.62 13.97 1.03
CA LEU A 97 -0.08 15.29 1.41
C LEU A 97 -0.04 16.29 0.25
N LYS A 98 0.14 15.80 -0.99
CA LYS A 98 0.09 16.63 -2.21
C LYS A 98 -1.34 16.97 -2.66
N GLY A 99 -2.34 16.20 -2.21
CA GLY A 99 -3.74 16.40 -2.56
C GLY A 99 -4.12 15.97 -3.98
N ASP A 100 -3.23 15.28 -4.70
CA ASP A 100 -3.48 14.82 -6.07
C ASP A 100 -3.83 13.33 -6.11
N LEU A 101 -5.08 13.03 -5.77
CA LEU A 101 -5.58 11.65 -5.69
C LEU A 101 -5.83 11.01 -7.07
N THR A 102 -5.68 11.76 -8.18
CA THR A 102 -5.96 11.24 -9.53
C THR A 102 -5.03 10.09 -9.91
N HIS A 103 -3.82 10.08 -9.35
CA HIS A 103 -2.83 9.04 -9.54
C HIS A 103 -3.15 7.73 -8.82
N LEU A 104 -4.19 7.67 -7.99
CA LEU A 104 -4.58 6.46 -7.25
C LEU A 104 -5.56 5.57 -8.02
N GLU A 105 -6.01 5.94 -9.21
CA GLU A 105 -6.99 5.12 -9.95
C GLU A 105 -6.48 3.71 -10.29
N PRO A 106 -5.22 3.49 -10.71
CA PRO A 106 -4.66 2.14 -10.87
C PRO A 106 -4.66 1.33 -9.56
N VAL A 107 -4.41 2.01 -8.43
CA VAL A 107 -4.44 1.39 -7.10
C VAL A 107 -5.87 0.98 -6.74
N ARG A 108 -6.85 1.83 -7.04
CA ARG A 108 -8.28 1.52 -6.84
C ARG A 108 -8.67 0.26 -7.61
N ALA A 109 -8.27 0.16 -8.88
CA ALA A 109 -8.55 -1.01 -9.71
C ALA A 109 -7.93 -2.29 -9.11
N ALA A 110 -6.68 -2.24 -8.69
CA ALA A 110 -5.98 -3.37 -8.07
C ALA A 110 -6.64 -3.80 -6.74
N VAL A 111 -6.98 -2.85 -5.86
CA VAL A 111 -7.68 -3.14 -4.59
C VAL A 111 -9.05 -3.78 -4.83
N ASN A 112 -9.83 -3.25 -5.78
CA ASN A 112 -11.10 -3.84 -6.16
C ASN A 112 -10.89 -5.26 -6.72
N GLY A 113 -9.88 -5.47 -7.56
CA GLY A 113 -9.49 -6.80 -8.05
C GLY A 113 -9.19 -7.78 -6.93
N LEU A 114 -8.48 -7.33 -5.89
CA LEU A 114 -8.17 -8.14 -4.71
C LEU A 114 -9.44 -8.53 -3.95
N VAL A 115 -10.35 -7.59 -3.70
CA VAL A 115 -11.64 -7.90 -3.04
C VAL A 115 -12.42 -8.95 -3.83
N HIS A 116 -12.53 -8.81 -5.16
CA HIS A 116 -13.24 -9.79 -6.00
C HIS A 116 -12.53 -11.15 -5.99
N ALA A 117 -11.20 -11.18 -6.08
CA ALA A 117 -10.44 -12.43 -6.04
C ALA A 117 -10.61 -13.18 -4.71
N ILE A 118 -10.66 -12.46 -3.58
CA ILE A 118 -10.94 -13.08 -2.27
C ILE A 118 -12.37 -13.62 -2.22
N GLN A 119 -13.36 -12.93 -2.79
CA GLN A 119 -14.75 -13.43 -2.86
C GLN A 119 -14.86 -14.69 -3.70
N ASP A 120 -14.26 -14.70 -4.89
CA ASP A 120 -14.28 -15.85 -5.79
C ASP A 120 -13.67 -17.08 -5.11
N LYS A 121 -12.57 -16.90 -4.38
CA LYS A 121 -11.89 -17.99 -3.70
C LYS A 121 -12.65 -18.53 -2.49
N LEU A 122 -13.30 -17.67 -1.71
CA LEU A 122 -14.02 -18.07 -0.52
C LEU A 122 -15.42 -18.66 -0.81
N GLY A 123 -15.82 -18.81 -2.08
CA GLY A 123 -17.18 -19.07 -2.53
C GLY A 123 -18.00 -20.09 -1.73
N ASP A 124 -18.89 -19.61 -0.83
CA ASP A 124 -20.11 -20.30 -0.36
C ASP A 124 -21.03 -19.32 0.44
N PRO A 125 -22.35 -19.60 0.64
CA PRO A 125 -23.35 -18.66 1.17
C PRO A 125 -23.32 -18.45 2.69
N LEU A 126 -22.37 -19.06 3.40
CA LEU A 126 -22.01 -18.75 4.80
C LEU A 126 -20.96 -17.62 4.89
N ASN A 127 -20.59 -17.04 3.74
CA ASN A 127 -19.51 -16.05 3.60
C ASN A 127 -19.74 -14.73 4.35
N PRO A 128 -18.66 -14.02 4.72
CA PRO A 128 -18.74 -12.61 5.02
C PRO A 128 -19.29 -11.87 3.80
N SER A 129 -20.27 -10.99 4.00
CA SER A 129 -20.76 -10.12 2.93
C SER A 129 -19.61 -9.32 2.31
N GLN A 130 -19.74 -8.89 1.06
CA GLN A 130 -18.77 -8.01 0.39
C GLN A 130 -18.29 -6.88 1.30
N LYS A 131 -19.23 -6.30 2.07
CA LYS A 131 -18.94 -5.26 3.06
C LYS A 131 -17.98 -5.70 4.17
N LYS A 132 -18.11 -6.91 4.70
CA LYS A 132 -17.20 -7.45 5.73
C LYS A 132 -15.82 -7.69 5.17
N LEU A 133 -15.74 -8.25 3.97
CA LEU A 133 -14.47 -8.44 3.28
C LEU A 133 -13.78 -7.11 2.96
N SER A 134 -14.52 -6.13 2.42
CA SER A 134 -13.99 -4.78 2.21
C SER A 134 -13.55 -4.13 3.52
N SER A 135 -14.23 -4.41 4.64
CA SER A 135 -13.83 -3.91 5.97
C SER A 135 -12.54 -4.57 6.45
N ALA A 136 -12.38 -5.87 6.22
CA ALA A 136 -11.16 -6.61 6.54
C ALA A 136 -9.97 -6.13 5.70
N VAL A 137 -10.16 -5.97 4.38
CA VAL A 137 -9.13 -5.44 3.46
C VAL A 137 -8.77 -4.00 3.85
N LEU A 138 -9.75 -3.15 4.17
CA LEU A 138 -9.52 -1.79 4.65
C LEU A 138 -8.71 -1.78 5.95
N PHE A 139 -9.05 -2.65 6.91
CA PHE A 139 -8.34 -2.75 8.18
C PHE A 139 -6.87 -3.17 7.97
N ILE A 140 -6.63 -4.21 7.16
CA ILE A 140 -5.27 -4.65 6.81
C ILE A 140 -4.50 -3.51 6.11
N ALA A 141 -5.11 -2.83 5.14
CA ALA A 141 -4.47 -1.74 4.41
C ALA A 141 -4.11 -0.56 5.33
N LEU A 142 -4.99 -0.19 6.25
CA LEU A 142 -4.72 0.87 7.23
C LEU A 142 -3.64 0.46 8.24
N ALA A 143 -3.65 -0.79 8.71
CA ALA A 143 -2.63 -1.31 9.61
C ALA A 143 -1.26 -1.34 8.94
N ALA A 144 -1.17 -1.89 7.72
CA ALA A 144 0.05 -1.94 6.93
C ALA A 144 0.57 -0.54 6.58
N PHE A 145 -0.32 0.41 6.29
CA PHE A 145 0.04 1.81 6.06
C PHE A 145 0.60 2.48 7.31
N GLY A 146 -0.03 2.28 8.47
CA GLY A 146 0.48 2.77 9.75
C GLY A 146 1.85 2.18 10.06
N GLU A 147 2.00 0.88 9.90
CA GLU A 147 3.26 0.15 10.09
C GLU A 147 4.38 0.73 9.22
N ALA A 148 4.10 0.96 7.94
CA ALA A 148 5.10 1.51 7.00
C ALA A 148 5.55 2.95 7.32
N LEU A 149 4.73 3.74 8.00
CA LEU A 149 5.03 5.15 8.28
C LEU A 149 5.65 5.38 9.66
N ILE A 150 5.11 4.69 10.67
CA ILE A 150 5.43 4.97 12.07
C ILE A 150 5.60 3.68 12.90
N GLY A 151 5.52 2.50 12.27
CA GLY A 151 5.65 1.19 12.92
C GLY A 151 6.94 1.03 13.71
N PRO A 152 8.14 1.17 13.10
CA PRO A 152 9.41 1.02 13.81
C PRO A 152 9.54 1.91 15.06
N PRO A 153 9.38 3.24 15.00
CA PRO A 153 9.50 4.06 16.20
C PRO A 153 8.41 3.79 17.25
N LEU A 154 7.18 3.43 16.85
CA LEU A 154 6.15 3.07 17.83
C LEU A 154 6.44 1.73 18.53
N ARG A 155 6.93 0.72 17.80
CA ARG A 155 7.33 -0.57 18.40
C ARG A 155 8.47 -0.38 19.39
N ASP A 156 9.47 0.40 19.03
CA ASP A 156 10.58 0.76 19.93
C ASP A 156 10.07 1.48 21.20
N MET A 157 9.14 2.43 21.05
CA MET A 157 8.53 3.15 22.18
C MET A 157 7.69 2.26 23.11
N LEU A 158 7.12 1.18 22.57
CA LEU A 158 6.22 0.28 23.28
C LEU A 158 6.90 -1.04 23.70
N ASP A 159 8.21 -1.17 23.47
CA ASP A 159 8.99 -2.39 23.73
C ASP A 159 8.33 -3.63 23.11
N GLN A 160 8.01 -3.53 21.81
CA GLN A 160 7.35 -4.57 21.03
C GLN A 160 8.29 -5.19 19.99
N ASP A 161 8.08 -6.48 19.71
CA ASP A 161 8.82 -7.21 18.70
C ASP A 161 8.49 -6.74 17.26
N GLU A 162 9.37 -7.09 16.31
CA GLU A 162 9.24 -6.71 14.90
C GLU A 162 7.92 -7.23 14.28
N ASP A 163 7.43 -8.40 14.67
CA ASP A 163 6.20 -8.94 14.08
C ASP A 163 4.92 -8.53 14.81
N ALA A 164 5.01 -7.75 15.90
CA ALA A 164 3.87 -7.43 16.77
C ALA A 164 2.67 -6.84 16.01
N SER A 165 2.90 -5.92 15.08
CA SER A 165 1.84 -5.30 14.27
C SER A 165 1.13 -6.32 13.36
N ARG A 166 1.87 -7.29 12.81
CA ARG A 166 1.32 -8.37 11.97
C ARG A 166 0.49 -9.32 12.81
N GLU A 167 1.02 -9.72 13.97
CA GLU A 167 0.34 -10.63 14.90
C GLU A 167 -0.96 -10.04 15.43
N VAL A 168 -0.95 -8.77 15.86
CA VAL A 168 -2.16 -8.07 16.32
C VAL A 168 -3.20 -7.98 15.21
N THR A 169 -2.77 -7.64 13.99
CA THR A 169 -3.68 -7.54 12.83
C THR A 169 -4.30 -8.90 12.49
N ALA A 170 -3.48 -9.95 12.46
CA ALA A 170 -3.94 -11.31 12.20
C ALA A 170 -4.91 -11.82 13.28
N GLY A 171 -4.63 -11.54 14.55
CA GLY A 171 -5.50 -11.92 15.67
C GLY A 171 -6.86 -11.20 15.67
N LEU A 172 -6.92 -9.98 15.13
CA LEU A 172 -8.16 -9.20 15.05
C LEU A 172 -8.99 -9.50 13.78
N LEU A 173 -8.39 -10.09 12.74
CA LEU A 173 -9.06 -10.35 11.47
C LEU A 173 -10.34 -11.21 11.58
N PRO A 174 -10.39 -12.29 12.38
CA PRO A 174 -11.60 -13.11 12.53
C PRO A 174 -12.82 -12.31 13.01
N TYR A 175 -12.63 -11.23 13.79
CA TYR A 175 -13.75 -10.42 14.28
C TYR A 175 -14.47 -9.65 13.17
N PHE A 176 -13.80 -9.37 12.04
CA PHE A 176 -14.44 -8.74 10.88
C PHE A 176 -15.28 -9.73 10.09
N LEU A 177 -14.87 -11.01 10.09
CA LEU A 177 -15.51 -12.08 9.34
C LEU A 177 -16.69 -12.69 10.11
N LEU A 178 -16.58 -12.76 11.45
CA LEU A 178 -17.55 -13.43 12.33
C LEU A 178 -18.66 -12.51 12.87
N LYS A 179 -18.56 -11.19 12.74
CA LYS A 179 -19.57 -10.28 13.31
C LYS A 179 -20.91 -10.46 12.59
N PRO A 180 -22.04 -10.68 13.29
CA PRO A 180 -23.36 -10.65 12.66
C PRO A 180 -23.58 -9.27 12.03
N ASP A 181 -24.27 -9.22 10.89
CA ASP A 181 -24.67 -7.94 10.32
C ASP A 181 -25.51 -7.22 11.37
N ALA A 182 -24.99 -6.10 11.87
CA ALA A 182 -25.82 -5.17 12.63
C ALA A 182 -26.86 -4.68 11.64
N GLN A 183 -28.07 -5.28 11.69
CA GLN A 183 -29.27 -4.64 11.19
C GLN A 183 -29.24 -3.24 11.78
N ILE A 184 -28.93 -2.26 10.93
CA ILE A 184 -29.10 -0.86 11.26
C ILE A 184 -30.58 -0.75 11.60
N ARG A 185 -30.88 -0.76 12.90
CA ARG A 185 -32.19 -0.44 13.44
C ARG A 185 -32.40 1.03 13.10
N ASN A 186 -32.89 1.29 11.89
CA ASN A 186 -33.72 2.46 11.66
C ASN A 186 -34.99 2.21 12.48
N LYS A 187 -35.00 2.76 13.70
CA LYS A 187 -36.23 3.03 14.43
C LYS A 187 -36.47 4.53 14.36
N ALA A 188 -37.64 4.83 13.78
CA ALA A 188 -38.36 6.09 13.69
C ALA A 188 -37.78 7.12 12.71
#